data_AF-X0QTT7-F1
#
_entry.id   AF-X0QTT7-F1
#
_cell.length_a   1.000
_cell.length_b   1.000
_cell.length_c   1.000
_cell.angle_alpha   90.00
_cell.angle_beta   90.00
_cell.angle_gamma   90.00
#
_symmetry.space_group_name_H-M   'P 1'
#
loop_
_entity.id
_entity.type
_entity.pdbx_description
1 polymer ?
#
loop_
_entity_poly.entity_id
_entity_poly.type
_entity_poly.pdbx_seq_one_letter_code
_entity_poly.pdbx_strand_id
1 'polypeptide(L)'
;MALAEEFGVSRMTVNRALKELSEERVLERRQGSGTFVAQQQFNHTFVEVRNIAEDLKSANRDYEAQVMSKRAITADMLDDELRRKFGIDEGAVIDKESVPVNTSAQKDASDEAVLYEVKIIHFADGQPIQFEERWVDAKKSTEVYRSGF
;
A
#
# COMPACT_ATOMS: atom_id res chain seq x y z
N MET A 1 -0.75 -21.18 36.16
CA MET A 1 -0.28 -22.57 36.29
C MET A 1 -0.41 -23.34 34.99
N ALA A 2 -1.51 -23.15 34.25
CA ALA A 2 -1.79 -23.83 32.98
C ALA A 2 -0.56 -24.00 32.06
N LEU A 3 0.16 -22.92 31.71
CA LEU A 3 1.31 -23.00 30.79
C LEU A 3 2.48 -23.85 31.31
N ALA A 4 2.73 -23.90 32.62
CA ALA A 4 3.84 -24.70 33.15
C ALA A 4 3.51 -26.21 33.09
N GLU A 5 2.25 -26.56 33.33
CA GLU A 5 1.76 -27.94 33.24
C GLU A 5 1.63 -28.39 31.78
N GLU A 6 1.10 -27.54 30.92
CA GLU A 6 0.89 -27.81 29.49
C GLU A 6 2.21 -28.09 28.75
N PHE A 7 3.24 -27.28 29.02
CA PHE A 7 4.55 -27.41 28.38
C PHE A 7 5.53 -28.27 29.18
N GLY A 8 5.14 -28.79 30.35
CA GLY A 8 5.99 -29.64 31.19
C GLY A 8 7.27 -28.95 31.70
N VAL A 9 7.24 -27.62 31.88
CA VAL A 9 8.41 -26.80 32.25
C VAL A 9 8.27 -26.15 33.62
N SER A 10 9.40 -25.71 34.19
CA SER A 10 9.38 -24.99 35.47
C SER A 10 8.65 -23.65 35.36
N ARG A 11 8.08 -23.18 36.48
CA ARG A 11 7.47 -21.83 36.56
C ARG A 11 8.45 -20.72 36.22
N MET A 12 9.72 -20.87 36.59
CA MET A 12 10.76 -19.89 36.26
C MET A 12 10.95 -19.76 34.75
N THR A 13 10.89 -20.88 34.03
CA THR A 13 11.01 -20.93 32.56
C THR A 13 9.86 -20.20 31.89
N VAL A 14 8.61 -20.47 32.30
CA VAL A 14 7.42 -19.77 31.77
C VAL A 14 7.48 -18.28 32.07
N ASN A 15 7.82 -17.90 33.31
CA ASN A 15 7.90 -16.49 33.70
C ASN A 15 8.99 -15.75 32.93
N ARG A 16 10.11 -16.41 32.64
CA ARG A 16 11.18 -15.86 31.80
C ARG A 16 10.70 -15.63 30.37
N ALA A 17 10.08 -16.63 29.74
CA ALA A 17 9.55 -16.50 28.39
C ALA A 17 8.48 -15.40 28.28
N LEU A 18 7.54 -15.33 29.24
CA LEU A 18 6.53 -14.27 29.27
C LEU A 18 7.17 -12.89 29.47
N LYS A 19 8.25 -12.79 30.24
CA LYS A 19 8.99 -11.55 30.43
C LYS A 19 9.70 -11.13 29.14
N GLU A 20 10.42 -12.02 28.49
CA GLU A 20 11.11 -11.78 27.22
C GLU A 20 10.11 -11.34 26.14
N LEU A 21 8.99 -12.05 25.97
CA LEU A 21 7.92 -11.65 25.04
C LEU A 21 7.25 -10.31 25.41
N SER A 22 7.23 -9.94 26.70
CA SER A 22 6.74 -8.62 27.12
C SER A 22 7.76 -7.52 26.80
N GLU A 23 9.06 -7.82 26.95
CA GLU A 23 10.17 -6.92 26.59
C GLU A 23 10.22 -6.70 25.07
N GLU A 24 9.96 -7.73 24.29
CA GLU A 24 9.82 -7.68 22.82
C GLU A 24 8.50 -7.04 22.35
N ARG A 25 7.63 -6.60 23.27
CA ARG A 25 6.31 -6.03 23.00
C ARG A 25 5.36 -6.94 22.20
N VAL A 26 5.60 -8.25 22.24
CA VAL A 26 4.67 -9.26 21.70
C VAL A 26 3.50 -9.46 22.67
N LEU A 27 3.75 -9.30 23.97
CA LEU A 27 2.76 -9.37 25.03
C LEU A 27 2.70 -8.06 25.83
N GLU A 28 1.53 -7.77 26.39
CA GLU A 28 1.32 -6.68 27.35
C GLU A 28 0.87 -7.23 28.70
N ARG A 29 1.43 -6.67 29.77
CA ARG A 29 1.09 -7.08 31.13
C ARG A 29 0.21 -6.02 31.78
N ARG A 30 -1.03 -6.38 32.11
CA ARG A 30 -1.99 -5.51 32.79
C ARG A 30 -2.08 -5.94 34.26
N GLN A 31 -1.65 -5.07 35.18
CA GLN A 31 -1.68 -5.37 36.61
C GLN A 31 -3.11 -5.70 37.06
N GLY A 32 -3.28 -6.85 37.73
CA GLY A 32 -4.59 -7.33 38.17
C GLY A 32 -5.43 -8.04 37.10
N SER A 33 -5.10 -7.91 35.82
CA SER A 33 -5.90 -8.46 34.71
C SER A 33 -5.21 -9.57 33.92
N GLY A 34 -3.88 -9.72 34.01
CA GLY A 34 -3.13 -10.81 33.38
C GLY A 34 -2.17 -10.36 32.27
N THR A 35 -1.78 -11.31 31.42
CA THR A 35 -0.90 -11.07 30.26
C THR A 35 -1.70 -11.28 29.00
N PHE A 36 -1.67 -10.32 28.08
CA PHE A 36 -2.44 -10.32 26.84
C PHE A 36 -1.49 -10.21 25.65
N VAL A 37 -1.94 -10.63 24.47
CA VAL A 37 -1.23 -10.31 23.23
C VAL A 37 -1.25 -8.81 23.07
N ALA A 38 -0.07 -8.20 22.92
CA ALA A 38 0.01 -6.77 22.66
C ALA A 38 -0.72 -6.50 21.34
N GLN A 39 -1.59 -5.49 21.32
CA GLN A 39 -2.10 -5.01 20.04
C GLN A 39 -0.89 -4.52 19.25
N GLN A 40 -0.60 -5.19 18.14
CA GLN A 40 0.33 -4.68 17.16
C GLN A 40 -0.17 -3.29 16.83
N GLN A 41 0.60 -2.28 17.25
CA GLN A 41 0.30 -0.92 16.84
C GLN A 41 0.55 -0.94 15.34
N PHE A 42 -0.52 -1.18 14.57
CA PHE A 42 -0.66 -0.57 13.28
C PHE A 42 -0.49 0.89 13.58
N ASN A 43 0.74 1.36 13.39
CA ASN A 43 1.04 2.76 13.31
C ASN A 43 0.19 3.28 12.15
N HIS A 44 -1.08 3.58 12.43
CA HIS A 44 -1.78 4.67 11.79
C HIS A 44 -1.09 5.93 12.30
N THR A 45 0.18 6.07 11.91
CA THR A 45 0.92 7.32 11.89
C THR A 45 0.00 8.29 11.18
N PHE A 46 -0.22 9.46 11.75
CA PHE A 46 -0.50 10.62 10.92
C PHE A 46 0.57 10.61 9.84
N VAL A 47 0.23 10.15 8.63
CA VAL A 47 1.16 10.01 7.51
C VAL A 47 1.51 11.43 7.08
N GLU A 48 2.50 12.03 7.75
CA GLU A 48 3.45 12.80 6.97
C GLU A 48 3.93 11.83 5.88
N VAL A 49 3.59 12.13 4.63
CA VAL A 49 4.07 11.38 3.48
C VAL A 49 5.57 11.64 3.39
N ARG A 50 6.35 10.93 4.20
CA ARG A 50 7.81 11.02 4.20
C ARG A 50 8.33 10.20 3.04
N ASN A 51 9.26 10.78 2.30
CA ASN A 51 9.90 10.12 1.19
C ASN A 51 10.87 9.07 1.75
N ILE A 52 10.48 7.79 1.71
CA ILE A 52 11.30 6.66 2.20
C ILE A 52 12.73 6.67 1.64
N ALA A 53 12.91 7.15 0.40
CA ALA A 53 14.22 7.28 -0.22
C ALA A 53 15.10 8.30 0.52
N GLU A 54 14.53 9.41 0.97
CA GLU A 54 15.23 10.46 1.71
C GLU A 54 15.57 9.98 3.12
N ASP A 55 14.63 9.32 3.80
CA ASP A 55 14.84 8.77 5.14
C ASP A 55 15.99 7.75 5.15
N LEU A 56 16.00 6.80 4.20
CA LEU A 56 17.04 5.79 4.11
C LEU A 56 18.40 6.36 3.72
N LYS A 57 18.42 7.34 2.80
CA LYS A 57 19.65 8.08 2.48
C LYS A 57 20.19 8.85 3.68
N SER A 58 19.31 9.47 4.48
CA SER A 58 19.70 10.21 5.69
C SER A 58 20.27 9.29 6.77
N ALA A 59 19.81 8.04 6.81
CA ALA A 59 20.34 6.97 7.66
C ALA A 59 21.60 6.31 7.08
N ASN A 60 22.15 6.82 5.98
CA ASN A 60 23.34 6.33 5.30
C ASN A 60 23.25 4.86 4.87
N ARG A 61 22.05 4.44 4.46
CA ARG A 61 21.76 3.10 3.92
C ARG A 61 21.69 3.15 2.39
N ASP A 62 22.03 2.03 1.76
CA ASP A 62 21.98 1.91 0.31
C ASP A 62 20.54 1.66 -0.15
N TYR A 63 19.85 2.72 -0.56
CA TYR A 63 18.47 2.65 -1.04
C TYR A 63 18.39 2.33 -2.53
N GLU A 64 17.54 1.36 -2.86
CA GLU A 64 17.15 1.02 -4.23
C GLU A 64 15.64 0.82 -4.32
N ALA A 65 15.04 1.17 -5.46
CA ALA A 65 13.65 0.88 -5.75
C ALA A 65 13.55 0.18 -7.11
N GLN A 66 12.84 -0.94 -7.12
CA GLN A 66 12.69 -1.76 -8.31
C GLN A 66 11.21 -1.87 -8.67
N VAL A 67 10.86 -1.45 -9.89
CA VAL A 67 9.50 -1.60 -10.40
C VAL A 67 9.29 -3.05 -10.82
N MET A 68 8.34 -3.71 -10.18
CA MET A 68 8.00 -5.12 -10.43
C MET A 68 7.02 -5.27 -11.58
N SER A 69 6.02 -4.39 -11.65
CA SER A 69 5.02 -4.42 -12.71
C SER A 69 4.44 -3.05 -12.96
N LYS A 70 4.03 -2.83 -14.20
CA LYS A 70 3.30 -1.64 -14.64
C LYS A 70 2.18 -2.08 -15.56
N ARG A 71 0.97 -1.63 -15.30
CA ARG A 71 -0.21 -2.02 -16.07
C ARG A 71 -1.05 -0.79 -16.42
N ALA A 72 -1.40 -0.69 -17.69
CA ALA A 72 -2.45 0.22 -18.14
C ALA A 72 -3.81 -0.43 -17.87
N ILE A 73 -4.72 0.33 -17.26
CA ILE A 73 -6.07 -0.10 -16.94
C ILE A 73 -7.03 0.77 -17.72
N THR A 74 -7.83 0.15 -18.58
CA THR A 74 -8.88 0.80 -19.37
C THR A 74 -10.18 0.88 -18.57
N ALA A 75 -11.14 1.68 -19.03
CA ALA A 75 -12.40 1.91 -18.31
C ALA A 75 -13.24 0.63 -18.12
N ASP A 76 -13.19 -0.29 -19.08
CA ASP A 76 -13.89 -1.58 -19.05
C ASP A 76 -13.29 -2.58 -18.06
N MET A 77 -12.02 -2.42 -17.69
CA MET A 77 -11.33 -3.27 -16.71
C MET A 77 -11.63 -2.88 -15.25
N LEU A 78 -12.30 -1.75 -15.01
CA LEU A 78 -12.59 -1.25 -13.66
C LEU A 78 -13.95 -1.71 -13.16
N ASP A 79 -13.97 -2.17 -11.90
CA ASP A 79 -15.21 -2.39 -11.16
C ASP A 79 -15.83 -1.08 -10.63
N ASP A 80 -17.09 -1.16 -10.17
CA ASP A 80 -17.86 0.00 -9.69
C ASP A 80 -17.25 0.65 -8.43
N GLU A 81 -16.49 -0.10 -7.64
CA GLU A 81 -15.83 0.42 -6.44
C GLU A 81 -14.65 1.31 -6.82
N LEU A 82 -13.76 0.82 -7.68
CA LEU A 82 -12.60 1.55 -8.18
C LEU A 82 -13.03 2.78 -9.00
N ARG A 83 -14.06 2.65 -9.84
CA ARG A 83 -14.61 3.79 -10.59
C ARG A 83 -15.02 4.94 -9.68
N ARG A 84 -15.73 4.62 -8.59
CA ARG A 84 -16.18 5.62 -7.62
C ARG A 84 -15.02 6.19 -6.81
N LYS A 85 -14.08 5.34 -6.37
CA LYS A 85 -12.90 5.73 -5.59
C LYS A 85 -11.99 6.70 -6.35
N PHE A 86 -11.87 6.52 -7.65
CA PHE A 86 -11.05 7.36 -8.52
C PHE A 86 -11.84 8.45 -9.27
N GLY A 87 -13.17 8.56 -9.03
CA GLY A 87 -14.03 9.57 -9.66
C GLY A 87 -14.16 9.42 -11.18
N ILE A 88 -14.06 8.18 -11.69
CA ILE A 88 -14.07 7.88 -13.12
C ILE A 88 -15.51 7.85 -13.70
N ASP A 89 -16.53 7.83 -12.84
CA ASP A 89 -17.96 7.84 -13.25
C ASP A 89 -18.54 9.23 -13.60
N GLU A 90 -17.82 10.33 -13.41
CA GLU A 90 -18.33 11.69 -13.70
C GLU A 90 -17.63 12.35 -14.89
N GLY A 91 -17.69 11.70 -16.06
CA GLY A 91 -17.12 12.23 -17.31
C GLY A 91 -17.97 12.03 -18.57
N ALA A 92 -19.21 11.52 -18.46
CA ALA A 92 -20.08 11.28 -19.61
C ALA A 92 -21.26 12.26 -19.73
N VAL A 93 -21.33 13.33 -18.93
CA VAL A 93 -22.44 14.30 -18.99
C VAL A 93 -21.97 15.75 -18.89
N ILE A 94 -21.55 16.31 -20.03
CA ILE A 94 -21.59 17.74 -20.42
C ILE A 94 -21.34 17.72 -21.95
N ASP A 95 -22.17 18.22 -22.86
CA ASP A 95 -23.28 19.19 -22.80
C ASP A 95 -24.34 18.84 -23.88
N LYS A 96 -25.64 18.91 -23.53
CA LYS A 96 -26.70 19.09 -24.53
C LYS A 96 -26.82 20.59 -24.82
N GLU A 97 -26.80 20.92 -26.11
CA GLU A 97 -27.02 22.23 -26.76
C GLU A 97 -25.78 23.13 -26.95
N SER A 98 -25.11 23.02 -28.10
CA SER A 98 -25.37 23.91 -29.27
C SER A 98 -24.48 23.61 -30.49
N VAL A 99 -25.15 23.18 -31.56
CA VAL A 99 -24.88 23.36 -33.02
C VAL A 99 -23.68 22.64 -33.67
N PRO A 100 -23.88 21.94 -34.82
CA PRO A 100 -22.98 20.90 -35.31
C PRO A 100 -21.98 21.42 -36.34
N VAL A 101 -20.76 20.90 -36.32
CA VAL A 101 -19.89 20.84 -37.51
C VAL A 101 -19.09 19.55 -37.47
N ASN A 102 -19.31 18.74 -38.50
CA ASN A 102 -18.63 17.49 -38.77
C ASN A 102 -17.11 17.68 -38.78
N THR A 103 -16.35 16.75 -38.19
CA THR A 103 -15.21 16.11 -38.85
C THR A 103 -14.92 14.78 -38.15
N SER A 104 -14.99 13.73 -38.95
CA SER A 104 -14.58 12.35 -38.73
C SER A 104 -13.40 12.15 -37.77
N ALA A 105 -13.66 11.49 -36.63
CA ALA A 105 -12.77 10.51 -35.99
C ALA A 105 -13.48 9.93 -34.76
N GLN A 106 -14.43 9.02 -34.99
CA GLN A 106 -14.88 8.12 -33.94
C GLN A 106 -13.73 7.13 -33.72
N LYS A 107 -12.85 7.43 -32.76
CA LYS A 107 -11.69 6.60 -32.40
C LYS A 107 -11.95 6.05 -31.00
N ASP A 108 -12.42 4.82 -30.97
CA ASP A 108 -12.39 3.82 -29.89
C ASP A 108 -11.96 4.31 -28.50
N ALA A 109 -12.87 4.98 -27.78
CA ALA A 109 -12.65 5.43 -26.40
C ALA A 109 -12.48 4.27 -25.38
N SER A 110 -12.63 3.01 -25.81
CA SER A 110 -12.50 1.82 -24.97
C SER A 110 -11.06 1.33 -24.79
N ASP A 111 -10.12 1.77 -25.63
CA ASP A 111 -8.73 1.27 -25.62
C ASP A 111 -7.76 2.22 -24.91
N GLU A 112 -8.25 3.36 -24.43
CA GLU A 112 -7.44 4.36 -23.74
C GLU A 112 -7.32 4.06 -22.24
N ALA A 113 -6.09 4.01 -21.74
CA ALA A 113 -5.83 3.81 -20.32
C ALA A 113 -6.41 4.97 -19.50
N VAL A 114 -7.22 4.66 -18.49
CA VAL A 114 -7.74 5.63 -17.52
C VAL A 114 -6.94 5.63 -16.22
N LEU A 115 -6.31 4.51 -15.88
CA LEU A 115 -5.43 4.36 -14.72
C LEU A 115 -4.15 3.60 -15.09
N TYR A 116 -3.08 3.89 -14.36
CA TYR A 116 -1.87 3.09 -14.33
C TYR A 116 -1.69 2.49 -12.94
N GLU A 117 -1.52 1.17 -12.88
CA GLU A 117 -1.11 0.45 -11.67
C GLU A 117 0.41 0.20 -11.75
N VAL A 118 1.15 0.59 -10.72
CA VAL A 118 2.59 0.36 -10.61
C VAL A 118 2.90 -0.30 -9.27
N LYS A 119 3.61 -1.42 -9.33
CA LYS A 119 4.06 -2.17 -8.14
C LYS A 119 5.57 -2.02 -8.00
N ILE A 120 6.01 -1.63 -6.82
CA ILE A 120 7.41 -1.29 -6.55
C ILE A 120 7.84 -2.01 -5.27
N ILE A 121 9.05 -2.57 -5.28
CA ILE A 121 9.71 -3.03 -4.07
C ILE A 121 10.85 -2.06 -3.76
N HIS A 122 10.85 -1.56 -2.53
CA HIS A 122 11.94 -0.78 -1.98
C HIS A 122 12.90 -1.71 -1.24
N PHE A 123 14.18 -1.50 -1.49
CA PHE A 123 15.27 -2.22 -0.86
C PHE A 123 16.12 -1.24 -0.05
N ALA A 124 16.73 -1.78 1.01
CA ALA A 124 17.81 -1.11 1.71
C ALA A 124 18.89 -2.13 2.07
N ASP A 125 20.12 -1.83 1.66
CA ASP A 125 21.28 -2.73 1.80
C ASP A 125 21.02 -4.12 1.18
N GLY A 126 20.36 -4.13 0.01
CA GLY A 126 20.00 -5.34 -0.73
C GLY A 126 18.86 -6.18 -0.13
N GLN A 127 18.27 -5.76 0.99
CA GLN A 127 17.12 -6.43 1.61
C GLN A 127 15.81 -5.73 1.26
N PRO A 128 14.74 -6.45 0.86
CA PRO A 128 13.44 -5.85 0.60
C PRO A 128 12.82 -5.36 1.92
N ILE A 129 12.40 -4.11 1.96
CA ILE A 129 11.89 -3.45 3.17
C ILE A 129 10.44 -3.00 3.05
N GLN A 130 9.96 -2.71 1.83
CA GLN A 130 8.60 -2.23 1.62
C GLN A 130 8.11 -2.59 0.22
N PHE A 131 6.85 -3.01 0.13
CA PHE A 131 6.10 -3.10 -1.10
C PHE A 131 5.18 -1.87 -1.24
N GLU A 132 5.17 -1.24 -2.40
CA GLU A 132 4.32 -0.09 -2.70
C GLU A 132 3.49 -0.36 -3.96
N GLU A 133 2.18 -0.14 -3.86
CA GLU A 133 1.25 -0.21 -4.98
C GLU A 133 0.68 1.19 -5.26
N ARG A 134 1.00 1.75 -6.41
CA ARG A 134 0.59 3.09 -6.84
C ARG A 134 -0.47 3.00 -7.93
N TRP A 135 -1.54 3.76 -7.76
CA TRP A 135 -2.58 3.95 -8.76
C TRP A 135 -2.56 5.41 -9.22
N VAL A 136 -2.37 5.63 -10.52
CA VAL A 136 -2.18 6.96 -11.09
C VAL A 136 -3.19 7.21 -12.20
N ASP A 137 -3.93 8.30 -12.10
CA ASP A 137 -4.84 8.80 -13.14
C ASP A 137 -4.08 9.10 -14.44
N ALA A 138 -4.43 8.43 -15.53
CA ALA A 138 -3.73 8.54 -16.81
C ALA A 138 -3.81 9.95 -17.43
N LYS A 139 -4.84 10.75 -17.09
CA LYS A 139 -4.99 12.14 -17.55
C LYS A 139 -4.06 13.09 -16.80
N LYS A 140 -3.78 12.81 -15.53
CA LYS A 140 -2.91 13.63 -14.65
C LYS A 140 -1.46 13.14 -14.60
N SER A 141 -1.18 12.01 -15.25
CA SER A 141 0.11 11.34 -15.19
C SER A 141 1.15 11.93 -16.13
N THR A 142 2.41 11.98 -15.67
CA THR A 142 3.59 12.36 -16.48
C THR A 142 3.95 11.26 -17.49
N GLU A 143 4.64 11.62 -18.57
CA GLU A 143 5.07 10.73 -19.68
C GLU A 143 5.74 9.43 -19.21
N VAL A 144 6.44 9.45 -18.08
CA VAL A 144 7.13 8.29 -17.45
C VAL A 144 6.17 7.12 -17.17
N TYR A 145 4.89 7.40 -16.92
CA TYR A 145 3.87 6.35 -16.74
C TYR A 145 3.26 5.89 -18.06
N ARG A 146 3.45 6.62 -19.16
CA ARG A 146 2.94 6.25 -20.49
C ARG A 146 3.93 5.41 -21.30
N SER A 147 5.23 5.54 -21.05
CA SER A 147 6.25 4.71 -21.72
C SER A 147 6.25 3.27 -21.19
N GLY A 148 6.12 2.28 -22.08
CA GLY A 148 6.44 0.89 -21.76
C GLY A 148 7.92 0.74 -21.41
N PHE A 149 8.28 -0.30 -20.65
CA PHE A 149 9.66 -0.63 -20.30
C PHE A 149 10.55 -0.79 -21.54
#